data_AF-A0A371BTH0-F1
#
_entry.id   AF-A0A371BTH0-F1
#
_cell.length_a   1.000
_cell.length_b   1.000
_cell.length_c   1.000
_cell.angle_alpha   90.00
_cell.angle_beta   90.00
_cell.angle_gamma   90.00
#
_symmetry.space_group_name_H-M   'P 1'
#
loop_
_entity.id
_entity.type
_entity.pdbx_description
1 polymer ?
#
loop_
_entity_poly.entity_id
_entity_poly.type
_entity_poly.pdbx_seq_one_letter_code
_entity_poly.pdbx_strand_id
1 'polypeptide(L)'
;MAKNKTSAARKKKTWKEMSPSAKAGTIVVGIAQMSLLVAAQRDISRRPEAQINGPKAAWRAASFINFIGPMGYFIFGRKRGTPGV
;
A
#
# COMPACT_ATOMS: atom_id res chain seq x y z
N MET A 1 -46.76 -14.71 11.56
CA MET A 1 -45.88 -13.70 10.92
C MET A 1 -44.92 -13.17 11.97
N ALA A 2 -43.63 -13.52 11.91
CA ALA A 2 -42.52 -12.73 12.46
C ALA A 2 -41.19 -13.40 12.07
N LYS A 3 -40.40 -12.72 11.25
CA LYS A 3 -39.02 -13.08 10.87
C LYS A 3 -38.09 -12.25 11.75
N ASN A 4 -37.27 -12.84 12.61
CA ASN A 4 -36.23 -12.12 13.34
C ASN A 4 -34.85 -12.60 12.89
N LYS A 5 -34.24 -11.84 11.98
CA LYS A 5 -32.82 -11.94 11.65
C LYS A 5 -32.02 -11.45 12.86
N THR A 6 -31.54 -12.37 13.69
CA THR A 6 -30.54 -12.06 14.71
C THR A 6 -29.22 -11.78 13.99
N SER A 7 -28.88 -10.48 13.90
CA SER A 7 -27.56 -10.03 13.50
C SER A 7 -26.53 -10.68 14.43
N ALA A 8 -25.83 -11.70 13.93
CA ALA A 8 -24.72 -12.31 14.65
C ALA A 8 -23.66 -11.23 14.87
N ALA A 9 -23.54 -10.76 16.11
CA ALA A 9 -22.47 -9.87 16.53
C ALA A 9 -21.14 -10.54 16.13
N ARG A 10 -20.42 -9.94 15.18
CA ARG A 10 -19.11 -10.40 14.71
C ARG A 10 -18.18 -10.41 15.93
N LYS A 11 -18.00 -11.57 16.59
CA LYS A 11 -16.98 -11.72 17.63
C LYS A 11 -15.66 -11.30 17.01
N LYS A 12 -15.00 -10.30 17.61
CA LYS A 12 -13.68 -9.83 17.16
C LYS A 12 -12.72 -11.00 17.37
N LYS A 13 -12.38 -11.71 16.29
CA LYS A 13 -11.45 -12.84 16.34
C LYS A 13 -10.11 -12.31 16.86
N THR A 14 -9.70 -12.80 18.03
CA THR A 14 -8.39 -12.47 18.59
C THR A 14 -7.32 -13.15 17.73
N TRP A 15 -6.09 -12.59 17.67
CA TRP A 15 -4.99 -13.15 16.87
C TRP A 15 -4.72 -14.66 17.12
N LYS A 16 -5.00 -15.16 18.33
CA LYS A 16 -4.91 -16.59 18.69
C LYS A 16 -6.02 -17.46 18.09
N GLU A 17 -7.14 -16.86 17.70
CA GLU A 17 -8.33 -17.51 17.12
C GLU A 17 -8.39 -17.36 15.58
N MET A 18 -7.40 -16.68 14.99
CA MET A 18 -7.26 -16.58 13.54
C MET A 18 -6.75 -17.91 12.98
N SER A 19 -7.33 -18.36 11.87
CA SER A 19 -6.77 -19.50 11.14
C SER A 19 -5.32 -19.21 10.75
N PRO A 20 -4.44 -20.22 10.69
CA PRO A 20 -3.06 -20.05 10.24
C PRO A 20 -2.97 -19.29 8.91
N SER A 21 -3.92 -19.52 8.00
CA SER A 21 -4.05 -18.82 6.72
C SER A 21 -4.32 -17.32 6.85
N ALA A 22 -5.18 -16.90 7.79
CA ALA A 22 -5.47 -15.49 8.00
C ALA A 22 -4.27 -14.75 8.61
N LYS A 23 -3.57 -15.39 9.56
CA LYS A 23 -2.33 -14.85 10.15
C LYS A 23 -1.23 -14.73 9.10
N ALA A 24 -1.04 -15.74 8.26
CA ALA A 24 -0.11 -15.70 7.14
C ALA A 24 -0.47 -14.58 6.16
N GLY A 25 -1.75 -14.43 5.82
CA GLY A 25 -2.23 -13.33 4.96
C GLY A 25 -1.87 -11.96 5.51
N THR A 26 -2.10 -11.71 6.81
CA THR A 26 -1.71 -10.43 7.45
C THR A 26 -0.20 -10.18 7.39
N ILE A 27 0.61 -11.20 7.64
CA ILE A 27 2.08 -11.09 7.55
C ILE A 27 2.50 -10.75 6.12
N VAL A 28 1.97 -11.46 5.11
CA VAL A 28 2.28 -11.20 3.70
C VAL A 28 1.90 -9.79 3.30
N VAL A 29 0.72 -9.31 3.70
CA VAL A 29 0.26 -7.94 3.42
C VAL A 29 1.17 -6.91 4.09
N GLY A 30 1.60 -7.15 5.34
CA GLY A 30 2.54 -6.28 6.04
C GLY A 30 3.91 -6.21 5.36
N ILE A 31 4.46 -7.36 4.95
CA ILE A 31 5.74 -7.44 4.21
C ILE A 31 5.61 -6.71 2.86
N ALA A 32 4.50 -6.92 2.14
CA ALA A 32 4.25 -6.26 0.87
C ALA A 32 4.19 -4.73 1.04
N GLN A 33 3.49 -4.24 2.07
CA GLN A 33 3.42 -2.81 2.38
C GLN A 33 4.81 -2.23 2.64
N MET A 34 5.58 -2.87 3.53
CA MET A 34 6.91 -2.42 3.91
C MET A 34 7.86 -2.39 2.70
N SER A 35 7.83 -3.46 1.91
CA SER A 35 8.64 -3.57 0.69
C SER A 35 8.28 -2.49 -0.32
N LEU A 36 6.99 -2.22 -0.50
CA LEU A 36 6.49 -1.21 -1.43
C LEU A 36 6.88 0.21 -0.98
N LEU A 37 6.77 0.51 0.31
CA LEU A 37 7.20 1.77 0.90
C LEU A 37 8.70 2.00 0.70
N VAL A 38 9.52 1.01 1.04
CA VAL A 38 10.99 1.07 0.87
C VAL A 38 11.35 1.23 -0.62
N ALA A 39 10.68 0.49 -1.50
CA ALA A 39 10.88 0.61 -2.94
C ALA A 39 10.53 2.01 -3.45
N ALA A 40 9.40 2.59 -3.00
CA ALA A 40 9.00 3.95 -3.38
C ALA A 40 10.03 4.98 -2.88
N GLN A 41 10.44 4.92 -1.62
CA GLN A 41 11.45 5.83 -1.07
C GLN A 41 12.81 5.72 -1.77
N ARG A 42 13.24 4.49 -2.06
CA ARG A 42 14.48 4.23 -2.81
C ARG A 42 14.40 4.75 -4.23
N ASP A 43 13.27 4.55 -4.92
CA ASP A 43 13.07 5.02 -6.29
C ASP A 43 13.00 6.56 -6.35
N ILE A 44 12.25 7.21 -5.45
CA ILE A 44 12.19 8.69 -5.34
C ILE A 44 13.58 9.28 -5.07
N SER A 45 14.37 8.63 -4.21
CA SER A 45 15.69 9.12 -3.83
C SER A 45 16.73 8.92 -4.94
N ARG A 46 16.63 7.85 -5.72
CA ARG A 46 17.57 7.54 -6.82
C ARG A 46 17.22 8.27 -8.12
N ARG A 47 15.94 8.53 -8.42
CA ARG A 47 15.56 9.17 -9.68
C ARG A 47 15.86 10.67 -9.66
N PRO A 48 16.37 11.26 -10.75
CA PRO A 48 16.45 12.70 -10.90
C PRO A 48 15.03 13.30 -11.00
N GLU A 49 14.87 14.55 -10.58
CA GLU A 49 13.55 15.22 -10.53
C GLU A 49 12.89 15.33 -11.90
N ALA A 50 13.68 15.42 -12.97
CA ALA A 50 13.19 15.41 -14.35
C ALA A 50 12.39 14.13 -14.71
N GLN A 51 12.63 13.01 -14.00
CA GLN A 51 11.94 11.74 -14.20
C GLN A 51 10.78 11.50 -13.22
N ILE A 52 10.42 12.50 -12.41
CA ILE A 52 9.32 12.43 -11.44
C ILE A 52 8.28 13.49 -11.81
N ASN A 53 7.00 13.12 -11.76
CA ASN A 53 5.90 14.06 -12.00
C ASN A 53 5.62 14.88 -10.75
N GLY A 54 6.33 16.00 -10.59
CA GLY A 54 6.16 16.91 -9.45
C GLY A 54 7.24 16.77 -8.37
N PRO A 55 7.09 17.46 -7.23
CA PRO A 55 8.14 17.56 -6.23
C PRO A 55 8.44 16.22 -5.54
N LYS A 56 9.74 15.89 -5.38
CA LYS A 56 10.17 14.70 -4.63
C LYS A 56 9.61 14.65 -3.22
N ALA A 57 9.57 15.80 -2.53
CA ALA A 57 9.06 15.88 -1.17
C ALA A 57 7.57 15.52 -1.08
N ALA A 58 6.76 15.93 -2.06
CA ALA A 58 5.34 15.59 -2.12
C ALA A 58 5.14 14.08 -2.30
N TRP A 59 5.92 13.44 -3.19
CA TRP A 59 5.86 11.99 -3.36
C TRP A 59 6.38 11.21 -2.16
N ARG A 60 7.40 11.74 -1.46
CA ARG A 60 7.84 11.17 -0.18
C ARG A 60 6.73 11.19 0.83
N ALA A 61 6.08 12.34 1.04
CA ALA A 61 4.96 12.49 1.96
C ALA A 61 3.79 11.57 1.56
N ALA A 62 3.42 11.56 0.28
CA ALA A 62 2.37 10.71 -0.25
C ALA A 62 2.64 9.23 0.04
N SER A 63 3.89 8.76 -0.11
CA SER A 63 4.24 7.35 0.13
C SER A 63 3.98 6.87 1.57
N PHE A 64 3.86 7.75 2.56
CA PHE A 64 3.51 7.37 3.94
C PHE A 64 2.01 7.07 4.12
N ILE A 65 1.18 7.34 3.11
CA ILE A 65 -0.26 7.08 3.15
C ILE A 65 -0.54 5.62 2.75
N ASN A 66 -0.38 4.69 3.72
CA ASN A 66 -0.69 3.26 3.58
C ASN A 66 -0.23 2.69 2.21
N PHE A 67 -1.08 1.92 1.52
CA PHE A 67 -0.81 1.39 0.18
C PHE A 67 -1.05 2.43 -0.92
N ILE A 68 -1.96 3.38 -0.70
CA ILE A 68 -2.36 4.36 -1.73
C ILE A 68 -1.18 5.23 -2.14
N GLY A 69 -0.35 5.63 -1.17
CA GLY A 69 0.82 6.46 -1.39
C GLY A 69 1.85 5.84 -2.33
N PRO A 70 2.47 4.72 -1.94
CA PRO A 70 3.48 4.07 -2.77
C PRO A 70 2.93 3.60 -4.12
N MET A 71 1.69 3.07 -4.17
CA MET A 71 1.07 2.69 -5.45
C MET A 71 0.82 3.92 -6.34
N GLY A 72 0.30 5.00 -5.78
CA GLY A 72 0.08 6.26 -6.49
C GLY A 72 1.37 6.85 -7.06
N TYR A 73 2.48 6.74 -6.33
CA TYR A 73 3.80 7.13 -6.84
C TYR A 73 4.23 6.30 -8.06
N PHE A 74 4.09 4.98 -8.00
CA PHE A 74 4.49 4.13 -9.13
C PHE A 74 3.61 4.32 -10.37
N ILE A 75 2.33 4.63 -10.18
CA ILE A 75 1.37 4.82 -11.28
C ILE A 75 1.49 6.23 -11.88
N PHE A 76 1.50 7.28 -11.04
CA PHE A 76 1.41 8.67 -11.49
C PHE A 76 2.70 9.47 -11.25
N GLY A 77 3.45 9.15 -10.19
CA GLY A 77 4.66 9.88 -9.81
C GLY A 77 5.88 9.60 -10.68
N ARG A 78 5.94 8.45 -11.36
CA ARG A 78 7.05 8.13 -12.26
C ARG A 78 6.79 8.65 -13.67
N LYS A 79 7.69 9.49 -14.18
CA LYS A 79 7.80 9.70 -15.63
C LYS A 79 8.55 8.51 -16.20
N ARG A 80 7.90 7.73 -17.06
CA ARG A 80 8.63 6.87 -18.00
C ARG A 80 9.29 7.85 -18.96
N GLY A 81 10.62 7.97 -18.89
CA GLY A 81 11.34 8.70 -19.92
C GLY A 81 10.85 8.16 -21.26
N THR A 82 10.31 9.03 -22.09
CA THR A 82 10.01 8.69 -23.49
C THR A 82 11.28 8.04 -24.05
N PRO A 83 11.25 6.77 -24.50
CA PRO A 83 12.35 6.27 -25.30
C PRO A 83 12.28 7.06 -26.61
N GLY A 84 13.20 7.99 -26.80
CA GLY A 84 13.22 8.85 -27.98
C GLY A 84 14.33 9.88 -27.93
N VAL A 85 15.58 9.42 -28.03
CA VAL A 85 16.45 9.61 -29.21
C VAL A 85 17.47 8.47 -29.25
#